data_AF-A0A3S5B0W2-F1
#
_entry.id   AF-A0A3S5B0W2-F1
#
_cell.length_a   1.000
_cell.length_b   1.000
_cell.length_c   1.000
_cell.angle_alpha   90.00
_cell.angle_beta   90.00
_cell.angle_gamma   90.00
#
_symmetry.space_group_name_H-M   'P 1'
#
loop_
_entity.id
_entity.type
_entity.pdbx_description
1 polymer ?
#
loop_
_entity_poly.entity_id
_entity_poly.type
_entity_poly.pdbx_seq_one_letter_code
_entity_poly.pdbx_strand_id
1 'polypeptide(L)'
;MADMAHVSGLVAVGLHPSPFDYCDVVTTTTHKTLRGPRAALIFYRRLPVAPLNSNGNGVDVSVKTSNIQYKDLGRNICEAVFPGLQGGPHVNSIAAIAVALKEASQPAFYDYQKSVLSNMRVLCNRLQSFGYTLESMHNSGRNSLNSCSLIIVTGGSDTHMCLVDLRPIKIEASCAEALFEMIGIAINKNTVPGDVNAVKPGGIRLGSAALTSRGFKEADFEEVASIIHTGIQLTKEIHNLAGSSLASFKKLLQKNKEMNQRVLKLKKEVESFAASFPMPGFDDF
;
A
#
# COMPACT_ATOMS: atom_id res chain seq x y z
N MET A 1 3.80 9.18 18.63
CA MET A 1 3.97 7.77 18.21
C MET A 1 3.79 7.71 16.71
N ALA A 2 4.64 6.99 15.99
CA ALA A 2 4.47 6.71 14.57
C ALA A 2 4.18 5.22 14.35
N ASP A 3 3.24 4.92 13.46
CA ASP A 3 3.08 3.57 12.89
C ASP A 3 3.64 3.59 11.47
N MET A 4 4.75 2.90 11.26
CA MET A 4 5.42 2.83 9.96
C MET A 4 5.18 1.50 9.24
N ALA A 5 4.16 0.72 9.62
CA ALA A 5 3.90 -0.62 9.08
C ALA A 5 3.99 -0.73 7.55
N HIS A 6 3.49 0.29 6.84
CA HIS A 6 3.46 0.34 5.38
C HIS A 6 4.80 0.74 4.74
N VAL A 7 5.64 1.49 5.44
CA VAL A 7 6.87 2.09 4.88
C VAL A 7 8.15 1.60 5.56
N SER A 8 8.06 0.65 6.49
CA SER A 8 9.20 0.18 7.28
C SER A 8 10.36 -0.34 6.43
N GLY A 9 10.08 -1.00 5.29
CA GLY A 9 11.13 -1.41 4.36
C GLY A 9 11.83 -0.22 3.68
N LEU A 10 11.09 0.81 3.32
CA LEU A 10 11.63 2.04 2.71
C LEU A 10 12.45 2.85 3.73
N VAL A 11 11.97 2.94 4.97
CA VAL A 11 12.67 3.60 6.09
C VAL A 11 13.97 2.85 6.42
N ALA A 12 13.96 1.51 6.46
CA ALA A 12 15.12 0.69 6.79
C ALA A 12 16.32 0.93 5.85
N VAL A 13 16.06 1.34 4.60
CA VAL A 13 17.09 1.61 3.59
C VAL A 13 17.31 3.10 3.33
N GLY A 14 16.68 3.98 4.11
CA GLY A 14 16.82 5.44 3.97
C GLY A 14 16.18 6.05 2.72
N LEU A 15 15.24 5.35 2.06
CA LEU A 15 14.51 5.86 0.89
C LEU A 15 13.21 6.60 1.25
N HIS A 16 12.86 6.63 2.54
CA HIS A 16 11.74 7.40 3.08
C HIS A 16 12.20 8.08 4.39
N PRO A 17 11.75 9.32 4.68
CA PRO A 17 12.08 9.99 5.94
C PRO A 17 11.82 9.11 7.16
N SER A 18 12.77 9.12 8.09
CA SER A 18 12.74 8.30 9.28
C SER A 18 11.83 8.92 10.35
N PRO A 19 10.83 8.18 10.88
CA PRO A 19 10.05 8.67 12.01
C PRO A 19 10.84 8.67 13.32
N PHE A 20 11.99 7.96 13.39
CA PHE A 20 12.80 7.83 14.60
C PHE A 20 13.44 9.15 15.05
N ASP A 21 13.60 10.12 14.14
CA ASP A 21 14.19 11.43 14.46
C ASP A 21 13.26 12.28 15.33
N TYR A 22 11.95 12.00 15.29
CA TYR A 22 10.92 12.82 15.92
C TYR A 22 10.08 12.05 16.95
N CYS A 23 9.94 10.74 16.80
CA CYS A 23 8.98 9.95 17.58
C CYS A 23 9.61 9.24 18.78
N ASP A 24 8.94 9.35 19.94
CA ASP A 24 9.30 8.60 21.15
C ASP A 24 9.03 7.09 21.05
N VAL A 25 8.01 6.70 20.28
CA VAL A 25 7.58 5.32 20.06
C VAL A 25 7.28 5.15 18.57
N VAL A 26 7.82 4.08 17.99
CA VAL A 26 7.58 3.69 16.60
C VAL A 26 7.12 2.24 16.56
N THR A 27 5.96 1.97 15.99
CA THR A 27 5.44 0.61 15.77
C THR A 27 5.54 0.23 14.31
N THR A 28 5.69 -1.06 14.02
CA THR A 28 5.63 -1.56 12.64
C THR A 28 5.22 -3.02 12.60
N THR A 29 4.56 -3.41 11.52
CA THR A 29 4.50 -4.81 11.10
C THR A 29 5.77 -5.24 10.37
N THR A 30 6.09 -6.53 10.37
CA THR A 30 7.30 -7.06 9.70
C THR A 30 7.07 -7.60 8.29
N HIS A 31 5.81 -7.79 7.85
CA HIS A 31 5.48 -8.53 6.62
C HIS A 31 5.21 -7.69 5.36
N LYS A 32 5.03 -6.37 5.48
CA LYS A 32 4.67 -5.51 4.34
C LYS A 32 5.90 -5.17 3.50
N THR A 33 6.28 -3.90 3.41
CA THR A 33 7.47 -3.49 2.66
C THR A 33 8.76 -4.03 3.27
N LEU A 34 8.78 -4.41 4.56
CA LEU A 34 9.91 -5.10 5.19
C LEU A 34 10.04 -6.59 4.79
N ARG A 35 9.01 -7.18 4.14
CA ARG A 35 9.03 -8.51 3.51
C ARG A 35 9.39 -9.69 4.44
N GLY A 36 9.19 -9.55 5.75
CA GLY A 36 9.39 -10.59 6.75
C GLY A 36 8.11 -11.39 7.09
N PRO A 37 8.13 -12.15 8.21
CA PRO A 37 6.97 -12.94 8.63
C PRO A 37 5.84 -12.05 9.19
N ARG A 38 4.67 -12.65 9.44
CA ARG A 38 3.57 -11.97 10.16
C ARG A 38 3.92 -11.79 11.64
N ALA A 39 4.48 -10.64 11.97
CA ALA A 39 4.73 -10.19 13.33
C ALA A 39 4.75 -8.65 13.39
N ALA A 40 5.08 -8.10 14.57
CA ALA A 40 5.22 -6.67 14.81
C ALA A 40 6.42 -6.37 15.72
N LEU A 41 6.93 -5.15 15.63
CA LEU A 41 7.98 -4.60 16.48
C LEU A 41 7.50 -3.29 17.10
N ILE A 42 7.91 -3.05 18.34
CA ILE A 42 7.68 -1.80 19.06
C ILE A 42 9.05 -1.24 19.45
N PHE A 43 9.41 -0.13 18.82
CA PHE A 43 10.60 0.64 19.18
C PHE A 43 10.21 1.76 20.14
N TYR A 44 11.08 2.03 21.10
CA TYR A 44 10.90 3.09 22.08
C TYR A 44 12.22 3.79 22.37
N ARG A 45 12.17 5.10 22.60
CA ARG A 45 13.35 5.87 22.98
C ARG A 45 13.77 5.51 24.40
N ARG A 46 15.07 5.35 24.59
CA ARG A 46 15.72 5.35 25.90
C ARG A 46 16.28 6.73 26.14
N LEU A 47 15.43 7.63 26.64
CA LEU A 47 15.84 9.00 26.95
C LEU A 47 16.44 9.05 28.35
N PRO A 48 17.66 9.57 28.52
CA PRO A 48 18.12 9.96 29.84
C PRO A 48 17.22 11.09 30.36
N VAL A 49 16.63 10.89 31.53
CA VAL A 49 16.08 11.95 32.36
C VAL A 49 17.29 12.75 32.84
N ALA A 50 17.35 14.03 32.47
CA ALA A 50 18.32 14.92 33.08
C ALA A 50 18.11 14.86 34.60
N PRO A 51 19.12 14.45 35.38
CA PRO A 51 18.99 14.49 36.82
C PRO A 51 18.69 15.94 37.20
N LEU A 52 17.59 16.17 37.89
CA LEU A 52 17.26 17.51 38.33
C LEU A 52 18.23 17.88 39.47
N ASN A 53 18.74 19.10 39.47
CA ASN A 53 19.45 19.62 40.64
C ASN A 53 18.54 19.57 41.88
N SER A 54 19.11 19.71 43.08
CA SER A 54 18.39 19.70 44.36
C SER A 54 17.21 20.70 44.45
N ASN A 55 17.13 21.64 43.50
CA ASN A 55 16.14 22.70 43.43
C ASN A 55 15.11 22.47 42.29
N GLY A 56 15.12 21.31 41.61
CA GLY A 56 14.12 20.90 40.63
C GLY A 56 14.15 21.60 39.27
N ASN A 57 15.07 22.53 39.02
CA ASN A 57 15.00 23.49 37.92
C ASN A 57 16.22 23.50 36.97
N GLY A 58 17.04 22.46 36.96
CA GLY A 58 18.21 22.40 36.06
C GLY A 58 18.85 21.02 35.99
N VAL A 59 19.73 20.81 35.01
CA VAL A 59 20.48 19.57 34.81
C VAL A 59 21.63 19.49 35.83
N ASP A 60 21.64 18.45 36.66
CA ASP A 60 22.72 18.16 37.59
C ASP A 60 23.92 17.56 36.84
N VAL A 61 24.93 18.40 36.62
CA VAL A 61 26.16 18.07 35.89
C VAL A 61 27.11 17.18 36.72
N SER A 62 26.78 16.90 37.98
CA SER A 62 27.61 16.09 38.89
C SER A 62 27.28 14.58 38.85
N VAL A 63 26.21 14.18 38.17
CA VAL A 63 25.76 12.79 38.10
C VAL A 63 26.67 11.98 37.18
N LYS A 64 27.39 11.01 37.77
CA LYS A 64 28.14 9.98 37.04
C LYS A 64 27.19 9.25 36.09
N THR A 65 27.66 8.91 34.88
CA THR A 65 26.88 8.26 33.81
C THR A 65 26.12 7.00 34.27
N SER A 66 26.57 6.35 35.35
CA SER A 66 25.93 5.21 36.00
C SER A 66 24.60 5.49 36.70
N ASN A 67 24.26 6.76 36.97
CA ASN A 67 23.11 7.16 37.80
C ASN A 67 22.05 7.95 37.01
N ILE A 68 22.11 7.92 35.68
CA ILE A 68 21.14 8.57 34.82
C ILE A 68 19.81 7.81 34.88
N GLN A 69 18.74 8.44 35.38
CA GLN A 69 17.37 7.90 35.27
C GLN A 69 16.94 7.94 33.81
N TYR A 70 16.15 6.98 33.32
CA TYR A 70 15.64 6.98 31.95
C TYR A 70 14.12 7.15 31.94
N LYS A 71 13.57 7.81 30.91
CA LYS A 71 12.12 7.89 30.68
C LYS A 71 11.59 6.46 30.58
N ASP A 72 10.65 6.09 31.43
CA ASP A 72 10.26 4.69 31.67
C ASP A 72 9.33 4.08 30.60
N LEU A 73 9.42 4.55 29.35
CA LEU A 73 8.62 4.04 28.23
C LEU A 73 8.91 2.56 27.96
N GLY A 74 10.18 2.16 28.06
CA GLY A 74 10.60 0.79 27.78
C GLY A 74 9.97 -0.22 28.73
N ARG A 75 10.00 0.05 30.05
CA ARG A 75 9.38 -0.82 31.05
C ARG A 75 7.88 -0.92 30.86
N ASN A 76 7.20 0.23 30.73
CA ASN A 76 5.75 0.27 30.57
C ASN A 76 5.29 -0.50 29.31
N ILE A 77 6.02 -0.36 28.20
CA ILE A 77 5.74 -1.11 26.97
C ILE A 77 5.99 -2.61 27.17
N CYS A 78 7.13 -2.99 27.75
CA CYS A 78 7.46 -4.39 27.98
C CYS A 78 6.45 -5.07 28.92
N GLU A 79 6.10 -4.43 30.04
CA GLU A 79 5.12 -4.95 31.02
C GLU A 79 3.70 -5.02 30.41
N ALA A 80 3.33 -4.06 29.56
CA ALA A 80 2.07 -4.12 28.81
C ALA A 80 2.03 -5.29 27.81
N VAL A 81 3.15 -5.58 27.14
CA VAL A 81 3.25 -6.76 26.25
C VAL A 81 3.17 -8.04 27.08
N PHE A 82 4.02 -8.18 28.09
CA PHE A 82 4.04 -9.31 29.01
C PHE A 82 4.39 -8.84 30.43
N PRO A 83 3.59 -9.18 31.45
CA PRO A 83 2.47 -10.14 31.45
C PRO A 83 1.11 -9.53 31.08
N GLY A 84 1.05 -8.26 30.64
CA GLY A 84 -0.21 -7.54 30.46
C GLY A 84 -1.17 -8.12 29.41
N LEU A 85 -0.72 -8.23 28.15
CA LEU A 85 -1.58 -8.57 27.01
C LEU A 85 -1.26 -9.91 26.35
N GLN A 86 -0.02 -10.39 26.47
CA GLN A 86 0.45 -11.63 25.85
C GLN A 86 1.04 -12.58 26.89
N GLY A 87 1.11 -13.87 26.52
CA GLY A 87 1.76 -14.93 27.28
C GLY A 87 3.11 -15.33 26.67
N GLY A 88 3.24 -16.62 26.30
CA GLY A 88 4.48 -17.16 25.73
C GLY A 88 4.83 -16.57 24.35
N PRO A 89 6.12 -16.25 24.09
CA PRO A 89 6.54 -15.68 22.80
C PRO A 89 6.56 -16.72 21.68
N HIS A 90 6.24 -16.29 20.45
CA HIS A 90 6.37 -17.13 19.25
C HIS A 90 7.81 -17.11 18.73
N VAL A 91 8.67 -17.95 19.31
CA VAL A 91 10.13 -17.95 19.06
C VAL A 91 10.47 -18.24 17.58
N ASN A 92 9.68 -19.06 16.90
CA ASN A 92 9.80 -19.31 15.47
C ASN A 92 9.61 -18.03 14.62
N SER A 93 8.60 -17.21 14.96
CA SER A 93 8.40 -15.91 14.30
C SER A 93 9.54 -14.95 14.61
N ILE A 94 10.05 -14.94 15.85
CA ILE A 94 11.20 -14.09 16.22
C ILE A 94 12.44 -14.47 15.41
N ALA A 95 12.72 -15.76 15.22
CA ALA A 95 13.82 -16.23 14.38
C ALA A 95 13.65 -15.77 12.92
N ALA A 96 12.45 -15.89 12.35
CA ALA A 96 12.18 -15.42 10.99
C ALA A 96 12.27 -13.88 10.85
N ILE A 97 11.93 -13.12 11.89
CA ILE A 97 12.16 -11.65 11.91
C ILE A 97 13.67 -11.36 11.83
N ALA A 98 14.50 -12.09 12.57
CA ALA A 98 15.95 -11.89 12.54
C ALA A 98 16.53 -12.13 11.13
N VAL A 99 16.04 -13.16 10.43
CA VAL A 99 16.39 -13.41 9.02
C VAL A 99 15.97 -12.25 8.12
N ALA A 100 14.70 -11.80 8.21
CA ALA A 100 14.20 -10.70 7.40
C ALA A 100 14.95 -9.38 7.66
N LEU A 101 15.32 -9.09 8.91
CA LEU A 101 16.12 -7.91 9.26
C LEU A 101 17.54 -8.00 8.71
N LYS A 102 18.14 -9.20 8.67
CA LYS A 102 19.44 -9.43 8.02
C LYS A 102 19.35 -9.25 6.51
N GLU A 103 18.28 -9.71 5.86
CA GLU A 103 18.04 -9.44 4.44
C GLU A 103 17.86 -7.95 4.17
N ALA A 104 17.10 -7.26 5.03
CA ALA A 104 16.85 -5.83 4.90
C ALA A 104 18.12 -4.96 5.03
N SER A 105 19.16 -5.47 5.70
CA SER A 105 20.46 -4.80 5.80
C SER A 105 21.39 -5.05 4.61
N GLN A 106 21.01 -5.92 3.66
CA GLN A 106 21.82 -6.19 2.48
C GLN A 106 21.65 -5.10 1.41
N PRO A 107 22.69 -4.78 0.62
CA PRO A 107 22.60 -3.82 -0.48
C PRO A 107 21.50 -4.14 -1.51
N ALA A 108 21.28 -5.42 -1.80
CA ALA A 108 20.23 -5.86 -2.72
C ALA A 108 18.82 -5.44 -2.27
N PHE A 109 18.59 -5.27 -0.96
CA PHE A 109 17.32 -4.80 -0.45
C PHE A 109 17.10 -3.30 -0.70
N TYR A 110 18.17 -2.49 -0.68
CA TYR A 110 18.12 -1.08 -1.11
C TYR A 110 17.69 -0.98 -2.58
N ASP A 111 18.32 -1.77 -3.47
CA ASP A 111 17.99 -1.77 -4.90
C ASP A 111 16.55 -2.23 -5.17
N TYR A 112 16.10 -3.24 -4.43
CA TYR A 112 14.70 -3.67 -4.44
C TYR A 112 13.75 -2.53 -4.06
N GLN A 113 13.97 -1.86 -2.92
CA GLN A 113 13.11 -0.77 -2.46
C GLN A 113 13.14 0.45 -3.40
N LYS A 114 14.30 0.73 -4.01
CA LYS A 114 14.42 1.75 -5.05
C LYS A 114 13.54 1.41 -6.26
N SER A 115 13.55 0.15 -6.69
CA SER A 115 12.70 -0.36 -7.76
C SER A 115 11.21 -0.28 -7.40
N VAL A 116 10.85 -0.54 -6.13
CA VAL A 116 9.46 -0.40 -5.64
C VAL A 116 8.95 1.03 -5.86
N LEU A 117 9.78 2.04 -5.57
CA LEU A 117 9.43 3.46 -5.77
C LEU A 117 9.40 3.85 -7.26
N SER A 118 10.38 3.43 -8.07
CA SER A 118 10.38 3.76 -9.51
C SER A 118 9.17 3.15 -10.22
N ASN A 119 8.88 1.88 -9.96
CA ASN A 119 7.72 1.17 -10.46
C ASN A 119 6.40 1.87 -10.06
N MET A 120 6.29 2.33 -8.82
CA MET A 120 5.09 3.03 -8.36
C MET A 120 4.89 4.36 -9.10
N ARG A 121 5.96 5.11 -9.32
CA ARG A 121 5.92 6.38 -10.07
C ARG A 121 5.49 6.15 -11.51
N VAL A 122 6.05 5.13 -12.18
CA VAL A 122 5.67 4.76 -13.54
C VAL A 122 4.20 4.37 -13.63
N LEU A 123 3.71 3.55 -12.69
CA LEU A 123 2.29 3.20 -12.64
C LEU A 123 1.40 4.44 -12.50
N CYS A 124 1.73 5.36 -11.59
CA CYS A 124 0.95 6.59 -11.39
C CYS A 124 0.93 7.46 -12.66
N ASN A 125 2.11 7.74 -13.22
CA ASN A 125 2.25 8.55 -14.42
C ASN A 125 1.50 7.95 -15.61
N ARG A 126 1.61 6.63 -15.79
CA ARG A 126 0.94 5.93 -16.88
C ARG A 126 -0.57 5.94 -16.71
N LEU A 127 -1.08 5.69 -15.50
CA LEU A 127 -2.52 5.79 -15.20
C LEU A 127 -3.08 7.19 -15.44
N GLN A 128 -2.32 8.23 -15.10
CA GLN A 128 -2.69 9.63 -15.37
C GLN A 128 -2.62 10.01 -16.85
N SER A 129 -1.78 9.32 -17.64
CA SER A 129 -1.70 9.55 -19.08
C SER A 129 -2.94 9.07 -19.85
N PHE A 130 -3.70 8.13 -19.29
CA PHE A 130 -4.93 7.66 -19.90
C PHE A 130 -6.07 8.68 -19.74
N GLY A 131 -6.56 9.18 -20.86
CA GLY A 131 -7.73 10.06 -20.93
C GLY A 131 -9.04 9.27 -20.91
N TYR A 132 -10.03 9.79 -20.20
CA TYR A 132 -11.39 9.27 -20.14
C TYR A 132 -12.37 10.33 -20.63
N THR A 133 -13.18 9.97 -21.61
CA THR A 133 -14.29 10.83 -22.06
C THR A 133 -15.41 10.82 -21.03
N LEU A 134 -15.78 12.01 -20.55
CA LEU A 134 -16.95 12.21 -19.71
C LEU A 134 -18.21 12.34 -20.58
N GLU A 135 -19.19 11.48 -20.36
CA GLU A 135 -20.54 11.71 -20.88
C GLU A 135 -21.24 12.75 -20.00
N SER A 136 -21.50 13.92 -20.60
CA SER A 136 -22.37 15.01 -20.14
C SER A 136 -22.06 15.55 -18.73
N MET A 137 -21.23 16.59 -18.66
CA MET A 137 -21.56 17.72 -17.78
C MET A 137 -22.41 18.70 -18.59
N HIS A 138 -23.58 19.03 -18.05
CA HIS A 138 -24.49 20.01 -18.62
C HIS A 138 -23.76 21.33 -18.93
N ASN A 139 -24.08 21.86 -20.11
CA ASN A 139 -23.65 23.13 -20.69
C ASN A 139 -23.37 24.25 -19.68
N SER A 140 -22.13 24.73 -19.69
CA SER A 140 -21.79 26.13 -19.37
C SER A 140 -20.64 26.57 -20.27
N GLY A 141 -20.95 26.78 -21.56
CA GLY A 141 -20.37 27.87 -22.36
C GLY A 141 -18.88 27.88 -22.69
N ARG A 142 -18.12 26.77 -22.64
CA ARG A 142 -16.79 26.72 -23.26
C ARG A 142 -16.53 25.39 -23.98
N ASN A 143 -16.23 25.50 -25.28
CA ASN A 143 -15.74 24.43 -26.13
C ASN A 143 -14.39 23.89 -25.62
N SER A 144 -14.42 22.96 -24.68
CA SER A 144 -13.27 22.13 -24.33
C SER A 144 -13.71 20.68 -24.39
N LEU A 145 -12.98 19.86 -25.13
CA LEU A 145 -13.11 18.40 -25.09
C LEU A 145 -13.05 17.96 -23.62
N ASN A 146 -14.15 17.46 -23.05
CA ASN A 146 -14.23 17.03 -21.65
C ASN A 146 -13.52 15.67 -21.47
N SER A 147 -12.20 15.66 -21.61
CA SER A 147 -11.34 14.54 -21.27
C SER A 147 -10.86 14.71 -19.82
N CYS A 148 -11.12 13.73 -18.96
CA CYS A 148 -10.53 13.66 -17.62
C CYS A 148 -9.57 12.47 -17.55
N SER A 149 -8.40 12.65 -16.96
CA SER A 149 -7.54 11.52 -16.60
C SER A 149 -8.02 10.83 -15.33
N LEU A 150 -7.55 9.61 -15.07
CA LEU A 150 -7.67 9.04 -13.72
C LEU A 150 -7.02 9.96 -12.70
N ILE A 151 -7.74 10.23 -11.62
CA ILE A 151 -7.22 11.05 -10.53
C ILE A 151 -6.50 10.12 -9.56
N ILE A 152 -5.18 10.31 -9.47
CA ILE A 152 -4.40 9.79 -8.34
C ILE A 152 -4.55 10.80 -7.20
N VAL A 153 -5.01 10.34 -6.04
CA VAL A 153 -5.13 11.20 -4.85
C VAL A 153 -3.76 11.79 -4.53
N THR A 154 -3.70 13.09 -4.21
CA THR A 154 -2.46 13.89 -4.09
C THR A 154 -1.63 14.07 -5.36
N GLY A 155 -2.08 13.58 -6.51
CA GLY A 155 -1.45 13.78 -7.81
C GLY A 155 -0.30 12.81 -8.14
N GLY A 156 0.04 11.90 -7.24
CA GLY A 156 1.14 10.94 -7.44
C GLY A 156 1.38 10.07 -6.20
N SER A 157 2.59 9.53 -6.05
CA SER A 157 3.01 8.81 -4.85
C SER A 157 4.51 8.94 -4.60
N ASP A 158 4.85 9.19 -3.34
CA ASP A 158 6.23 9.15 -2.82
C ASP A 158 6.56 7.82 -2.11
N THR A 159 5.64 6.85 -2.16
CA THR A 159 5.76 5.58 -1.45
C THR A 159 5.52 4.38 -2.39
N HIS A 160 5.27 3.20 -1.82
CA HIS A 160 5.00 1.96 -2.56
C HIS A 160 3.52 1.78 -2.99
N MET A 161 2.65 2.74 -2.69
CA MET A 161 1.22 2.63 -2.96
C MET A 161 0.62 3.94 -3.46
N CYS A 162 -0.46 3.84 -4.23
CA CYS A 162 -1.25 4.98 -4.66
C CYS A 162 -2.75 4.70 -4.49
N LEU A 163 -3.54 5.77 -4.49
CA LEU A 163 -4.99 5.71 -4.36
C LEU A 163 -5.61 6.36 -5.60
N VAL A 164 -6.43 5.61 -6.32
CA VAL A 164 -7.08 6.04 -7.56
C VAL A 164 -8.54 6.38 -7.26
N ASP A 165 -8.97 7.58 -7.59
CA ASP A 165 -10.36 8.02 -7.46
C ASP A 165 -11.15 7.69 -8.75
N LEU A 166 -12.17 6.84 -8.60
CA LEU A 166 -13.02 6.36 -9.70
C LEU A 166 -14.32 7.17 -9.83
N ARG A 167 -14.59 8.12 -8.92
CA ARG A 167 -15.82 8.93 -8.94
C ARG A 167 -15.95 9.80 -10.21
N PRO A 168 -14.89 10.44 -10.74
CA PRO A 168 -15.01 11.24 -11.96
C PRO A 168 -15.54 10.44 -13.15
N ILE A 169 -15.15 9.17 -13.24
CA ILE A 169 -15.60 8.25 -14.30
C ILE A 169 -16.89 7.49 -13.96
N LYS A 170 -17.52 7.81 -12.81
CA LYS A 170 -18.80 7.29 -12.32
C LYS A 170 -18.85 5.75 -12.20
N ILE A 171 -17.75 5.15 -11.76
CA ILE A 171 -17.67 3.71 -11.50
C ILE A 171 -17.69 3.45 -10.00
N GLU A 172 -18.53 2.52 -9.55
CA GLU A 172 -18.50 2.05 -8.17
C GLU A 172 -17.27 1.16 -7.91
N ALA A 173 -16.49 1.47 -6.87
CA ALA A 173 -15.26 0.71 -6.56
C ALA A 173 -15.52 -0.77 -6.23
N SER A 174 -16.72 -1.12 -5.73
CA SER A 174 -17.09 -2.51 -5.47
C SER A 174 -17.26 -3.33 -6.76
N CYS A 175 -17.76 -2.71 -7.84
CA CYS A 175 -17.86 -3.34 -9.15
C CYS A 175 -16.47 -3.49 -9.79
N ALA A 176 -15.62 -2.46 -9.66
CA ALA A 176 -14.23 -2.54 -10.11
C ALA A 176 -13.48 -3.67 -9.41
N GLU A 177 -13.50 -3.71 -8.08
CA GLU A 177 -12.87 -4.78 -7.28
C GLU A 177 -13.34 -6.18 -7.72
N ALA A 178 -14.64 -6.35 -7.91
CA ALA A 178 -15.19 -7.63 -8.37
C ALA A 178 -14.75 -8.02 -9.79
N LEU A 179 -14.63 -7.07 -10.72
CA LEU A 179 -14.08 -7.35 -12.05
C LEU A 179 -12.60 -7.73 -11.97
N PHE A 180 -11.81 -6.95 -11.23
CA PHE A 180 -10.38 -7.18 -11.06
C PHE A 180 -10.10 -8.57 -10.45
N GLU A 181 -10.87 -8.97 -9.44
CA GLU A 181 -10.83 -10.32 -8.88
C GLU A 181 -11.10 -11.40 -9.95
N MET A 182 -12.10 -11.19 -10.81
CA MET A 182 -12.43 -12.14 -11.88
C MET A 182 -11.31 -12.29 -12.93
N ILE A 183 -10.56 -11.22 -13.20
CA ILE A 183 -9.45 -11.24 -14.16
C ILE A 183 -8.09 -11.59 -13.54
N GLY A 184 -8.06 -11.99 -12.26
CA GLY A 184 -6.83 -12.43 -11.59
C GLY A 184 -5.96 -11.30 -11.05
N ILE A 185 -6.51 -10.09 -10.87
CA ILE A 185 -5.80 -8.95 -10.29
C ILE A 185 -6.36 -8.68 -8.89
N ALA A 186 -5.51 -8.84 -7.88
CA ALA A 186 -5.87 -8.53 -6.50
C ALA A 186 -5.70 -7.02 -6.23
N ILE A 187 -6.83 -6.33 -6.06
CA ILE A 187 -6.86 -4.93 -5.60
C ILE A 187 -7.75 -4.81 -4.36
N ASN A 188 -7.78 -3.61 -3.76
CA ASN A 188 -8.67 -3.32 -2.64
C ASN A 188 -9.42 -2.00 -2.89
N LYS A 189 -10.74 -2.03 -2.75
CA LYS A 189 -11.54 -0.80 -2.71
C LYS A 189 -11.21 0.00 -1.44
N ASN A 190 -11.06 1.31 -1.57
CA ASN A 190 -10.65 2.19 -0.48
C ASN A 190 -11.36 3.53 -0.57
N THR A 191 -11.70 4.11 0.59
CA THR A 191 -12.30 5.43 0.64
C THR A 191 -11.35 6.49 0.09
N VAL A 192 -11.90 7.49 -0.58
CA VAL A 192 -11.17 8.65 -1.10
C VAL A 192 -11.67 9.93 -0.44
N PRO A 193 -10.86 11.00 -0.38
CA PRO A 193 -11.30 12.28 0.14
C PRO A 193 -12.59 12.78 -0.53
N GLY A 194 -13.60 13.09 0.28
CA GLY A 194 -14.92 13.52 -0.16
C GLY A 194 -15.95 12.39 -0.31
N ASP A 195 -15.61 11.14 -0.02
CA ASP A 195 -16.62 10.09 0.15
C ASP A 195 -17.52 10.43 1.34
N VAL A 196 -18.84 10.41 1.11
CA VAL A 196 -19.85 10.64 2.15
C VAL A 196 -20.22 9.35 2.89
N ASN A 197 -19.81 8.18 2.39
CA ASN A 197 -20.16 6.88 2.95
C ASN A 197 -18.97 5.91 2.88
N ALA A 198 -18.45 5.50 4.03
CA ALA A 198 -17.33 4.57 4.11
C ALA A 198 -17.63 3.15 3.60
N VAL A 199 -18.91 2.75 3.57
CA VAL A 199 -19.35 1.44 3.05
C VAL A 199 -19.33 1.41 1.51
N LYS A 200 -19.42 2.58 0.87
CA LYS A 200 -19.40 2.74 -0.60
C LYS A 200 -18.20 3.60 -1.01
N PRO A 201 -16.98 3.05 -0.93
CA PRO A 201 -15.78 3.79 -1.29
C PRO A 201 -15.76 4.18 -2.77
N GLY A 202 -15.23 5.36 -3.05
CA GLY A 202 -15.11 5.91 -4.40
C GLY A 202 -13.81 5.55 -5.13
N GLY A 203 -12.88 4.83 -4.48
CA GLY A 203 -11.56 4.56 -5.07
C GLY A 203 -11.01 3.16 -4.85
N ILE A 204 -9.85 2.94 -5.46
CA ILE A 204 -9.09 1.69 -5.36
C ILE A 204 -7.64 1.97 -4.95
N ARG A 205 -7.07 1.12 -4.11
CA ARG A 205 -5.67 1.20 -3.68
C ARG A 205 -4.83 0.20 -4.45
N LEU A 206 -3.71 0.68 -4.99
CA LEU A 206 -2.72 -0.11 -5.72
C LEU A 206 -1.38 -0.02 -5.01
N GLY A 207 -0.53 -1.04 -5.18
CA GLY A 207 0.83 -1.04 -4.65
C GLY A 207 1.79 -1.88 -5.48
N SER A 208 3.07 -1.49 -5.49
CA SER A 208 4.10 -2.08 -6.36
C SER A 208 4.90 -3.21 -5.72
N ALA A 209 5.01 -3.23 -4.39
CA ALA A 209 5.97 -4.07 -3.64
C ALA A 209 5.92 -5.58 -3.98
N ALA A 210 4.71 -6.14 -4.11
CA ALA A 210 4.54 -7.58 -4.37
C ALA A 210 5.04 -7.96 -5.77
N LEU A 211 4.65 -7.22 -6.81
CA LEU A 211 5.10 -7.48 -8.18
C LEU A 211 6.58 -7.18 -8.35
N THR A 212 7.09 -6.13 -7.71
CA THR A 212 8.55 -5.86 -7.71
C THR A 212 9.34 -7.00 -7.07
N SER A 213 8.80 -7.66 -6.02
CA SER A 213 9.45 -8.84 -5.43
C SER A 213 9.51 -10.04 -6.39
N ARG A 214 8.62 -10.09 -7.39
CA ARG A 214 8.64 -11.08 -8.48
C ARG A 214 9.53 -10.67 -9.66
N GLY A 215 10.21 -9.52 -9.58
CA GLY A 215 11.14 -9.05 -10.62
C GLY A 215 10.55 -8.09 -11.65
N PHE A 216 9.30 -7.61 -11.47
CA PHE A 216 8.72 -6.60 -12.36
C PHE A 216 9.52 -5.29 -12.30
N LYS A 217 9.75 -4.71 -13.48
CA LYS A 217 10.46 -3.45 -13.70
C LYS A 217 9.53 -2.37 -14.26
N GLU A 218 10.07 -1.20 -14.55
CA GLU A 218 9.31 -0.03 -14.99
C GLU A 218 8.47 -0.33 -16.23
N ALA A 219 9.04 -0.97 -17.24
CA ALA A 219 8.33 -1.34 -18.47
C ALA A 219 7.16 -2.30 -18.21
N ASP A 220 7.33 -3.25 -17.28
CA ASP A 220 6.26 -4.16 -16.90
C ASP A 220 5.14 -3.43 -16.18
N PHE A 221 5.47 -2.39 -15.39
CA PHE A 221 4.47 -1.55 -14.73
C PHE A 221 3.70 -0.64 -15.71
N GLU A 222 4.27 -0.29 -16.87
CA GLU A 222 3.50 0.35 -17.95
C GLU A 222 2.44 -0.59 -18.53
N GLU A 223 2.79 -1.86 -18.69
CA GLU A 223 1.85 -2.90 -19.13
C GLU A 223 0.78 -3.16 -18.05
N VAL A 224 1.17 -3.28 -16.78
CA VAL A 224 0.23 -3.38 -15.65
C VAL A 224 -0.74 -2.19 -15.65
N ALA A 225 -0.27 -0.97 -15.88
CA ALA A 225 -1.15 0.20 -15.99
C ALA A 225 -2.14 0.07 -17.16
N SER A 226 -1.69 -0.45 -18.31
CA SER A 226 -2.52 -0.65 -19.51
C SER A 226 -3.58 -1.73 -19.29
N ILE A 227 -3.23 -2.83 -18.60
CA ILE A 227 -4.17 -3.86 -18.15
C ILE A 227 -5.20 -3.28 -17.16
N ILE A 228 -4.75 -2.50 -16.17
CA ILE A 228 -5.64 -1.84 -15.20
C ILE A 228 -6.60 -0.89 -15.92
N HIS A 229 -6.11 -0.10 -16.87
CA HIS A 229 -6.92 0.79 -17.69
C HIS A 229 -8.01 0.02 -18.45
N THR A 230 -7.63 -1.08 -19.11
CA THR A 230 -8.56 -1.96 -19.83
C THR A 230 -9.62 -2.56 -18.89
N GLY A 231 -9.22 -2.99 -17.69
CA GLY A 231 -10.14 -3.46 -16.65
C GLY A 231 -11.12 -2.37 -16.20
N ILE A 232 -10.65 -1.14 -16.01
CA ILE A 232 -11.52 0.00 -15.65
C ILE A 232 -12.51 0.30 -16.78
N GLN A 233 -12.08 0.31 -18.04
CA GLN A 233 -12.96 0.52 -19.19
C GLN A 233 -14.04 -0.56 -19.28
N LEU A 234 -13.64 -1.83 -19.15
CA LEU A 234 -14.57 -2.95 -19.17
C LEU A 234 -15.56 -2.87 -17.99
N THR A 235 -15.08 -2.45 -16.80
CA THR A 235 -15.97 -2.19 -15.65
C THR A 235 -16.97 -1.10 -15.99
N LYS A 236 -16.55 0.00 -16.62
CA LYS A 236 -17.42 1.12 -17.01
C LYS A 236 -18.52 0.66 -17.96
N GLU A 237 -18.16 -0.11 -18.98
CA GLU A 237 -19.10 -0.65 -19.97
C GLU A 237 -20.15 -1.55 -19.30
N ILE A 238 -19.72 -2.50 -18.46
CA ILE A 238 -20.63 -3.41 -17.75
C ILE A 238 -21.50 -2.64 -16.76
N HIS A 239 -20.93 -1.68 -16.05
CA HIS A 239 -21.64 -0.84 -15.08
C HIS A 239 -22.72 0.01 -15.76
N ASN A 240 -22.43 0.58 -16.93
CA ASN A 240 -23.41 1.35 -17.72
C ASN A 240 -24.58 0.47 -18.19
N LEU A 241 -24.33 -0.81 -18.49
CA LEU A 241 -25.36 -1.75 -18.92
C LEU A 241 -26.17 -2.36 -17.76
N ALA A 242 -25.51 -2.66 -16.63
CA ALA A 242 -26.11 -3.34 -15.48
C ALA A 242 -26.73 -2.39 -14.45
N GLY A 243 -26.34 -1.11 -14.47
CA GLY A 243 -26.58 -0.16 -13.39
C GLY A 243 -25.56 -0.28 -12.25
N SER A 244 -25.69 0.61 -11.27
CA SER A 244 -24.70 0.85 -10.22
C SER A 244 -24.80 -0.07 -9.01
N SER A 245 -25.18 -1.34 -9.19
CA SER A 245 -25.21 -2.30 -8.09
C SER A 245 -24.36 -3.53 -8.39
N LEU A 246 -23.55 -3.93 -7.42
CA LEU A 246 -22.72 -5.14 -7.52
C LEU A 246 -23.54 -6.39 -7.87
N ALA A 247 -24.76 -6.49 -7.34
CA ALA A 247 -25.64 -7.62 -7.62
C ALA A 247 -26.08 -7.65 -9.10
N SER A 248 -26.46 -6.49 -9.66
CA SER A 248 -26.79 -6.38 -11.08
C SER A 248 -25.57 -6.63 -11.96
N PHE A 249 -24.40 -6.13 -11.57
CA PHE A 249 -23.14 -6.31 -12.28
C PHE A 249 -22.80 -7.80 -12.45
N LYS A 250 -22.83 -8.57 -11.36
CA LYS A 250 -22.58 -10.02 -11.39
C LYS A 250 -23.65 -10.77 -12.19
N LYS A 251 -24.93 -10.38 -12.07
CA LYS A 251 -26.03 -10.98 -12.84
C LYS A 251 -25.88 -10.73 -14.35
N LEU A 252 -25.45 -9.54 -14.76
CA LEU A 252 -25.23 -9.23 -16.17
C LEU A 252 -24.11 -10.10 -16.76
N LEU A 253 -23.00 -10.26 -16.03
CA LEU A 253 -21.89 -11.11 -16.46
C LEU A 253 -22.26 -12.60 -16.58
N GLN A 254 -23.26 -13.07 -15.83
CA GLN A 254 -23.78 -14.43 -15.98
C GLN A 254 -24.68 -14.58 -17.21
N LYS A 255 -25.41 -13.53 -17.60
CA LYS A 255 -26.36 -13.56 -18.71
C LYS A 255 -25.73 -13.21 -20.06
N ASN A 256 -24.86 -12.21 -20.08
CA ASN A 256 -24.24 -11.70 -21.30
C ASN A 256 -22.94 -12.47 -21.59
N LYS A 257 -23.04 -13.47 -22.49
CA LYS A 257 -21.92 -14.33 -22.88
C LYS A 257 -20.78 -13.55 -23.54
N GLU A 258 -21.08 -12.50 -24.30
CA GLU A 258 -20.07 -11.70 -24.99
C GLU A 258 -19.18 -10.96 -23.98
N MET A 259 -19.79 -10.28 -23.01
CA MET A 259 -19.04 -9.59 -21.96
C MET A 259 -18.26 -10.57 -21.09
N ASN A 260 -18.85 -11.71 -20.76
CA ASN A 260 -18.16 -12.78 -20.03
C ASN A 260 -16.92 -13.29 -20.80
N GLN A 261 -17.03 -13.50 -22.12
CA GLN A 261 -15.91 -13.90 -22.95
C GLN A 261 -14.79 -12.84 -22.97
N ARG A 262 -15.12 -11.54 -23.00
CA ARG A 262 -14.14 -10.46 -22.89
C ARG A 262 -13.41 -10.49 -21.54
N VAL A 263 -14.13 -10.71 -20.43
CA VAL A 263 -13.53 -10.88 -19.10
C VAL A 263 -12.60 -12.08 -19.05
N LEU A 264 -13.02 -13.23 -19.58
CA LEU A 264 -12.21 -14.45 -19.63
C LEU A 264 -10.97 -14.29 -20.52
N LYS A 265 -11.08 -13.57 -21.63
CA LYS A 265 -9.94 -13.24 -22.49
C LYS A 265 -8.92 -12.40 -21.73
N LEU A 266 -9.37 -11.32 -21.09
CA LEU A 266 -8.50 -10.45 -20.29
C LEU A 266 -7.86 -11.22 -19.13
N LYS A 267 -8.62 -12.10 -18.46
CA LYS A 267 -8.08 -13.00 -17.42
C LYS A 267 -6.91 -13.83 -17.95
N LYS A 268 -7.08 -14.46 -19.12
CA LYS A 268 -6.03 -15.30 -19.71
C LYS A 268 -4.79 -14.48 -20.07
N GLU A 269 -4.96 -13.26 -20.57
CA GLU A 269 -3.86 -12.33 -20.85
C GLU A 269 -3.11 -11.97 -19.56
N VAL A 270 -3.82 -11.62 -18.49
CA VAL A 270 -3.24 -11.32 -17.17
C VAL A 270 -2.48 -12.51 -16.60
N GLU A 271 -3.08 -13.70 -16.60
CA GLU A 271 -2.46 -14.92 -16.07
C GLU A 271 -1.21 -15.30 -16.88
N SER A 272 -1.26 -15.19 -18.21
CA SER A 272 -0.12 -15.46 -19.08
C SER A 272 1.01 -14.47 -18.85
N PHE A 273 0.70 -13.18 -18.69
CA PHE A 273 1.70 -12.16 -18.39
C PHE A 273 2.33 -12.41 -17.02
N ALA A 274 1.51 -12.65 -15.99
CA ALA A 274 1.98 -12.90 -14.64
C ALA A 274 2.77 -14.21 -14.49
N ALA A 275 2.49 -15.24 -15.29
CA ALA A 275 3.18 -16.52 -15.25
C ALA A 275 4.64 -16.46 -15.77
N SER A 276 5.00 -15.40 -16.51
CA SER A 276 6.36 -15.22 -17.02
C SER A 276 7.39 -14.78 -15.96
N PHE A 277 6.93 -14.47 -14.74
CA PHE A 277 7.76 -13.99 -13.64
C PHE A 277 7.89 -15.03 -12.52
N PRO A 278 9.04 -15.10 -11.85
CA PRO A 278 9.26 -16.05 -10.76
C PRO A 278 8.32 -15.81 -9.57
N MET A 279 8.17 -16.84 -8.72
CA MET A 279 7.40 -16.77 -7.49
C MET A 279 8.31 -17.02 -6.28
N PRO A 280 8.69 -15.98 -5.52
CA PRO A 280 9.52 -16.14 -4.33
C PRO A 280 8.92 -17.15 -3.34
N GLY A 281 9.75 -18.07 -2.85
CA GLY A 281 9.36 -19.09 -1.87
C GLY A 281 8.97 -20.44 -2.47
N PHE A 282 9.00 -20.60 -3.79
CA PHE A 282 8.86 -21.88 -4.49
C PHE A 282 10.10 -22.12 -5.36
N ASP A 283 10.57 -23.37 -5.41
CA ASP A 283 11.79 -23.76 -6.14
C ASP A 283 11.54 -23.91 -7.66
N ASP A 284 10.28 -24.08 -8.07
CA ASP A 284 9.89 -24.46 -9.44
C ASP A 284 9.75 -23.29 -10.44
N PHE A 285 10.40 -22.15 -10.16
CA PHE A 285 10.51 -21.01 -11.08
C PHE A 285 11.85 -20.30 -11.01
#